data_AF-A0A0B1TG05-F1
#
_entry.id   AF-A0A0B1TG05-F1
#
_cell.length_a   1.000
_cell.length_b   1.000
_cell.length_c   1.000
_cell.angle_alpha   90.00
_cell.angle_beta   90.00
_cell.angle_gamma   90.00
#
_symmetry.space_group_name_H-M   'P 1'
#
loop_
_entity.id
_entity.type
_entity.pdbx_description
1 polymer ?
#
loop_
_entity_poly.entity_id
_entity_poly.type
_entity_poly.pdbx_seq_one_letter_code
_entity_poly.pdbx_strand_id
1 'polypeptide(L)' 'MKICASHICPPFSWISENKFTKKCTPDGSIIILNCLMDDKTTINVNTELKLGKKTYKCYRDKTEGRVYFEVRSE' A
#
# COMPACT_ATOMS: atom_id res chain seq x y z
N MET A 1 -14.87 15.98 9.52
CA MET A 1 -15.01 14.79 8.65
C MET A 1 -14.67 15.24 7.23
N LYS A 2 -13.66 14.66 6.57
CA LYS A 2 -13.25 15.06 5.20
C LYS A 2 -13.67 14.00 4.20
N ILE A 3 -14.23 14.45 3.07
CA ILE A 3 -14.55 13.61 1.92
C ILE A 3 -13.30 13.59 1.04
N CYS A 4 -12.75 12.41 0.74
CA CYS A 4 -11.66 12.27 -0.23
C CYS A 4 -12.06 11.24 -1.27
N ALA A 5 -11.98 11.61 -2.55
CA ALA A 5 -12.31 10.72 -3.68
C ALA A 5 -13.61 9.91 -3.48
N SER A 6 -14.69 10.58 -3.02
CA SER A 6 -16.01 9.97 -2.76
C SER A 6 -16.10 8.99 -1.58
N HIS A 7 -15.07 8.90 -0.73
CA HIS A 7 -15.08 8.09 0.49
C HIS A 7 -14.97 8.95 1.76
N ILE A 8 -15.65 8.52 2.83
CA ILE A 8 -15.43 9.06 4.18
C ILE A 8 -14.06 8.58 4.64
N CYS A 9 -13.11 9.49 4.75
CA CYS A 9 -11.78 9.14 5.26
C CYS A 9 -11.80 9.00 6.77
N PRO A 10 -11.43 7.84 7.33
CA PRO A 10 -11.18 7.74 8.76
C PRO A 10 -9.99 8.64 9.14
N PRO A 11 -9.92 9.11 10.40
CA PRO A 11 -8.80 9.91 10.89
C PRO A 11 -7.49 9.11 10.94
N PHE A 12 -7.57 7.78 10.91
CA PHE A 12 -6.46 6.83 10.91
C PHE A 12 -6.30 6.14 9.54
N SER A 13 -5.16 5.50 9.33
CA SER A 13 -4.93 4.66 8.15
C SER A 13 -5.82 3.41 8.18
N TRP A 14 -6.30 2.96 7.02
CA TRP A 14 -7.12 1.75 6.92
C TRP A 14 -6.52 0.75 5.93
N ILE A 15 -6.89 -0.53 6.09
CA ILE A 15 -6.51 -1.59 5.16
C ILE A 15 -7.54 -1.68 4.05
N SER A 16 -7.08 -1.67 2.80
CA SER A 16 -7.88 -1.82 1.59
C SER A 16 -7.52 -3.12 0.88
N GLU A 17 -8.54 -3.87 0.48
CA GLU A 17 -8.41 -5.12 -0.31
C GLU A 17 -7.49 -6.17 0.34
N ASN A 18 -7.30 -6.09 1.66
CA ASN A 18 -6.31 -6.87 2.41
C ASN A 18 -4.87 -6.77 1.86
N LYS A 19 -4.57 -5.75 1.06
CA LYS A 19 -3.31 -5.59 0.31
C LYS A 19 -2.58 -4.30 0.59
N PHE A 20 -3.28 -3.23 0.95
CA PHE A 20 -2.67 -1.90 1.08
C PHE A 20 -3.14 -1.19 2.34
N THR A 21 -2.20 -0.62 3.08
CA THR A 21 -2.53 0.37 4.11
C THR A 21 -2.61 1.75 3.44
N LYS A 22 -3.80 2.35 3.46
CA LYS A 22 -4.09 3.66 2.87
C LYS A 22 -4.28 4.72 3.96
N LYS A 23 -3.98 5.97 3.63
CA LYS A 23 -4.22 7.15 4.47
C LYS A 23 -4.71 8.31 3.62
N CYS A 24 -5.63 9.10 4.16
CA CYS A 24 -6.00 10.38 3.56
C CYS A 24 -5.08 11.48 4.06
N THR A 25 -4.56 12.27 3.13
CA THR A 25 -3.74 13.43 3.42
C THR A 25 -4.62 14.65 3.73
N PRO A 26 -4.08 15.69 4.41
CA PRO A 26 -4.86 16.89 4.72
C PRO A 26 -5.45 17.61 3.51
N ASP A 27 -4.81 17.51 2.35
CA ASP A 27 -5.25 18.06 1.05
C ASP A 27 -6.35 17.22 0.37
N GLY A 28 -6.72 16.08 0.94
CA GLY A 28 -7.80 15.23 0.43
C GLY A 28 -7.36 14.16 -0.56
N SER A 29 -6.06 13.94 -0.72
CA SER A 29 -5.50 12.84 -1.52
C SER A 29 -5.46 11.53 -0.72
N ILE A 30 -5.50 10.39 -1.41
CA ILE A 30 -5.25 9.08 -0.81
C ILE A 30 -3.82 8.66 -1.13
N ILE A 31 -3.05 8.31 -0.10
CA ILE A 31 -1.71 7.73 -0.22
C ILE A 31 -1.70 6.29 0.27
N ILE A 32 -0.86 5.46 -0.35
CA ILE A 32 -0.56 4.10 0.11
C ILE A 32 0.74 4.17 0.91
N LEU A 33 0.69 3.70 2.16
CA LEU A 33 1.81 3.71 3.09
C LEU A 33 2.69 2.45 2.94
N ASN A 34 2.04 1.30 2.80
CA ASN A 34 2.70 0.00 2.67
C ASN A 34 1.77 -1.01 1.98
N CYS A 35 2.39 -2.07 1.48
CA CYS A 35 1.72 -3.29 1.05
C CYS A 35 1.63 -4.28 2.23
N LEU A 36 0.58 -5.08 2.25
CA LEU A 36 0.32 -6.11 3.25
C LEU A 36 0.46 -7.49 2.62
N MET A 37 1.24 -8.34 3.27
CA MET A 37 1.29 -9.77 3.02
C MET A 37 0.12 -10.49 3.71
N ASP A 38 -0.14 -11.74 3.33
CA ASP A 38 -1.25 -12.54 3.87
C ASP A 38 -1.18 -12.71 5.40
N ASP A 39 0.04 -12.79 5.95
CA ASP A 39 0.35 -12.91 7.37
C ASP A 39 0.33 -11.56 8.13
N LYS A 40 -0.11 -10.48 7.47
CA LYS A 40 -0.09 -9.09 7.97
C LYS A 40 1.30 -8.46 8.08
N THR A 41 2.35 -9.12 7.57
CA THR A 41 3.65 -8.46 7.43
C THR A 41 3.52 -7.27 6.48
N THR A 42 4.11 -6.13 6.88
CA THR A 42 4.05 -4.89 6.09
C THR A 42 5.34 -4.68 5.32
N ILE A 43 5.21 -4.24 4.07
CA ILE A 43 6.33 -3.90 3.18
C ILE A 43 6.16 -2.44 2.78
N ASN A 44 7.12 -1.60 3.15
CA ASN A 44 7.10 -0.18 2.82
C ASN A 44 7.14 0.02 1.29
N VAL A 45 6.48 1.08 0.81
CA VAL A 45 6.53 1.42 -0.62
C VAL A 45 7.97 1.69 -1.05
N ASN A 46 8.33 1.19 -2.23
CA ASN A 46 9.67 1.21 -2.82
C ASN A 46 10.70 0.35 -2.06
N THR A 47 10.24 -0.70 -1.39
CA THR A 47 11.11 -1.69 -0.77
C THR A 47 10.80 -3.10 -1.26
N GLU A 48 11.75 -4.00 -1.04
CA GLU A 48 11.59 -5.43 -1.26
C GLU A 48 11.91 -6.20 0.01
N LEU A 49 11.24 -7.34 0.19
CA LEU A 49 11.43 -8.25 1.29
C LEU A 49 11.66 -9.65 0.72
N LYS A 50 12.80 -10.26 1.05
CA LYS A 50 13.11 -11.64 0.67
C LYS A 50 12.85 -12.58 1.85
N LEU A 51 11.99 -13.57 1.65
CA LEU A 51 11.67 -14.61 2.63
C LEU A 51 11.77 -15.98 1.95
N GLY A 52 12.83 -16.72 2.29
CA GLY A 52 13.15 -17.99 1.64
C GLY A 52 13.36 -17.82 0.13
N LYS A 53 12.56 -18.54 -0.67
CA LYS A 53 12.58 -18.50 -2.14
C LYS A 53 11.64 -17.45 -2.75
N LYS A 54 10.94 -16.67 -1.92
CA LYS A 54 10.01 -15.65 -2.38
C LYS A 54 10.59 -14.26 -2.15
N THR A 55 10.45 -13.41 -3.16
CA THR A 55 10.74 -11.98 -3.09
C THR A 55 9.44 -11.21 -3.26
N TYR A 56 9.13 -10.39 -2.27
CA TYR A 56 7.94 -9.57 -2.22
C TYR A 56 8.34 -8.13 -2.48
N LYS A 57 7.71 -7.48 -3.46
CA LYS A 57 8.04 -6.11 -3.85
C LYS A 57 6.81 -5.23 -3.71
N CYS A 58 6.95 -4.13 -2.97
CA CYS A 58 5.97 -3.06 -2.90
C CYS A 58 6.59 -1.84 -3.56
N TYR A 59 6.07 -1.37 -4.69
CA TYR A 59 6.69 -0.26 -5.41
C TYR A 59 5.67 0.68 -6.01
N ARG A 60 6.04 1.96 -6.07
CA ARG A 60 5.29 2.96 -6.81
C ARG A 60 5.80 3.01 -8.23
N ASP A 61 4.93 2.74 -9.18
CA ASP A 61 5.23 2.97 -10.57
C ASP A 61 5.45 4.47 -10.81
N LYS A 62 6.55 4.82 -11.46
CA LYS A 62 6.97 6.21 -11.65
C LYS A 62 6.18 6.92 -12.76
N THR A 63 5.53 6.17 -13.64
CA THR A 63 4.80 6.72 -14.80
C THR A 63 3.33 6.97 -14.48
N GLU A 64 2.67 6.02 -13.81
CA GLU A 64 1.25 6.11 -13.45
C GLU A 64 1.01 6.58 -12.01
N GLY A 65 2.06 6.58 -11.16
CA GLY A 65 1.95 6.95 -9.74
C GLY A 65 1.19 5.91 -8.88
N ARG A 66 0.82 4.77 -9.46
CA ARG A 66 0.11 3.66 -8.79
C ARG A 66 1.09 2.79 -8.00
N VAL A 67 0.63 2.20 -6.91
CA VAL A 67 1.43 1.27 -6.10
C VAL A 67 1.05 -0.16 -6.45
N TYR A 68 2.06 -0.98 -6.72
CA TYR A 68 1.92 -2.39 -7.04
C TYR A 68 2.54 -3.26 -5.94
N PHE A 69 1.92 -4.41 -5.75
CA PHE A 69 2.42 -5.49 -4.92
C PHE A 69 2.68 -6.72 -5.79
N GLU A 70 3.92 -7.18 -5.83
CA GLU A 70 4.37 -8.27 -6.69
C GLU A 70 5.08 -9.34 -5.86
N VAL A 71 4.83 -10.61 -6.20
CA VAL A 71 5.50 -11.75 -5.58
C VAL A 71 6.23 -12.53 -6.67
N ARG A 72 7.55 -12.69 -6.50
CA ARG A 72 8.39 -13.53 -7.36
C ARG A 72 8.86 -14.74 -6.59
N SER A 73 8.79 -15.92 -7.20
CA SER A 73 9.40 -17.14 -6.67
C SER A 73 10.64 -17.45 -7.52
N GLU A 74 11.77 -17.75 -6.87
CA GLU A 74 12.94 -18.37 -7.51
C GLU A 74 12.70 -19.86 -7.77
#